data_AF-A0AAP4X8P6-F1
#
_entry.id   AF-A0AAP4X8P6-F1
#
_cell.length_a   1.000
_cell.length_b   1.000
_cell.length_c   1.000
_cell.angle_alpha   90.00
_cell.angle_beta   90.00
_cell.angle_gamma   90.00
#
_symmetry.space_group_name_H-M   'P 1'
#
loop_
_entity.id
_entity.type
_entity.pdbx_description
1 polymer ?
#
loop_
_entity_poly.entity_id
_entity_poly.type
_entity_poly.pdbx_seq_one_letter_code
_entity_poly.pdbx_strand_id
1 'polypeptide(L)'
;GVKGEYNEAYNIKNQVTQWLEQDLNLTISKDKSKIVKASKGTRFLSYMVKVNPTNKTRQEKATKNSLNGKVQIQIPKAKAKEYGEEYNWLKRGKVRHDETLADRDELEIIRTYQTIVRGIIQYFCLANNLGVLTHLNYLAEYSCLKTLARKRKTSIAKVRKKCKIGSTWGISYLNKGRTQYEPWNVYTWDRIKKMRNYKGNPDITINRFIFQGRTHLTDRLKAERCENCDKTTQLQIHHIGTVRNAHHRSIMNKRTKVLCKDCHRKITNQQIHDIRNKNNMNK
;
A
#
# COMPACT_ATOMS: atom_id res chain seq x y z
N GLY A 1 16.13 -20.98 -6.20
CA GLY A 1 16.12 -22.09 -5.23
C GLY A 1 16.84 -23.26 -5.86
N VAL A 2 17.50 -24.10 -5.06
CA VAL A 2 18.26 -25.26 -5.57
C VAL A 2 17.36 -26.50 -5.55
N LYS A 3 17.30 -27.23 -6.67
CA LYS A 3 16.65 -28.54 -6.76
C LYS A 3 17.77 -29.59 -6.79
N GLY A 4 17.98 -30.25 -5.66
CA GLY A 4 19.12 -31.15 -5.49
C GLY A 4 19.37 -31.45 -4.01
N GLU A 5 20.57 -31.94 -3.71
CA GLU A 5 20.97 -32.33 -2.36
C GLU A 5 21.34 -31.12 -1.49
N TYR A 6 21.36 -31.33 -0.18
CA TYR A 6 21.76 -30.29 0.76
C TYR A 6 23.23 -29.87 0.54
N ASN A 7 24.11 -30.82 0.22
CA ASN A 7 25.54 -30.57 0.03
C ASN A 7 25.80 -29.62 -1.15
N GLU A 8 25.07 -29.78 -2.25
CA GLU A 8 25.16 -28.86 -3.39
C GLU A 8 24.76 -27.43 -3.00
N ALA A 9 23.64 -27.28 -2.28
CA ALA A 9 23.19 -25.98 -1.80
C ALA A 9 24.18 -25.34 -0.81
N TYR A 10 24.83 -26.17 0.01
CA TYR A 10 25.88 -25.73 0.94
C TYR A 10 27.13 -25.26 0.21
N ASN A 11 27.58 -26.00 -0.81
CA ASN A 11 28.73 -25.62 -1.63
C ASN A 11 28.49 -24.30 -2.36
N ILE A 12 27.32 -24.12 -2.99
CA ILE A 12 26.93 -22.85 -3.63
C ILE A 12 26.93 -21.71 -2.62
N LYS A 13 26.38 -21.93 -1.41
CA LYS A 13 26.37 -20.92 -0.35
C LYS A 13 27.79 -20.49 0.03
N ASN A 14 28.72 -21.44 0.17
CA ASN A 14 30.11 -21.14 0.54
C ASN A 14 30.84 -20.38 -0.57
N GLN A 15 30.69 -20.79 -1.83
CA GLN A 15 31.29 -20.09 -2.97
C GLN A 15 30.81 -18.63 -3.05
N VAL A 16 29.50 -18.40 -2.92
CA VAL A 16 28.93 -17.05 -2.90
C VAL A 16 29.42 -16.25 -1.70
N THR A 17 29.60 -16.89 -0.55
CA THR A 17 30.12 -16.25 0.66
C THR A 17 31.57 -15.81 0.48
N GLN A 18 32.42 -16.68 -0.05
CA GLN A 18 33.82 -16.37 -0.34
C GLN A 18 33.95 -15.20 -1.32
N TRP A 19 33.18 -15.22 -2.42
CA TRP A 19 33.16 -14.12 -3.39
C TRP A 19 32.72 -12.79 -2.76
N LEU A 20 31.67 -12.80 -1.93
CA LEU A 20 31.21 -11.60 -1.23
C LEU A 20 32.25 -11.04 -0.25
N GLU A 21 32.98 -11.92 0.44
CA GLU A 21 33.99 -11.51 1.42
C GLU A 21 35.31 -11.07 0.77
N GLN A 22 35.78 -11.78 -0.26
CA GLN A 22 37.08 -11.56 -0.88
C GLN A 22 37.06 -10.47 -1.95
N ASP A 23 36.08 -10.47 -2.84
CA ASP A 23 36.04 -9.54 -3.97
C ASP A 23 35.27 -8.25 -3.65
N LEU A 24 34.28 -8.33 -2.76
CA LEU A 24 33.41 -7.20 -2.42
C LEU A 24 33.61 -6.66 -1.00
N ASN A 25 34.42 -7.31 -0.15
CA ASN A 25 34.65 -6.93 1.25
C ASN A 25 33.34 -6.76 2.06
N LEU A 26 32.34 -7.63 1.81
CA LEU A 26 31.04 -7.61 2.49
C LEU A 26 30.93 -8.73 3.53
N THR A 27 30.64 -8.36 4.78
CA THR A 27 30.40 -9.34 5.85
C THR A 27 28.97 -9.89 5.78
N ILE A 28 28.82 -11.22 5.82
CA ILE A 28 27.52 -11.88 5.77
C ILE A 28 27.01 -12.24 7.18
N SER A 29 25.75 -11.90 7.45
CA SER A 29 25.06 -12.37 8.65
C SER A 29 24.72 -13.86 8.55
N LYS A 30 25.46 -14.71 9.28
CA LYS A 30 25.27 -16.16 9.31
C LYS A 30 23.85 -16.55 9.76
N ASP A 31 23.26 -15.80 10.68
CA ASP A 31 21.91 -16.08 11.23
C ASP A 31 20.79 -15.87 10.21
N LYS A 32 20.94 -14.87 9.33
CA LYS A 32 19.94 -14.55 8.30
C LYS A 32 20.10 -15.44 7.06
N SER A 33 21.34 -15.80 6.74
CA SER A 33 21.71 -16.56 5.54
C SER A 33 21.68 -18.07 5.79
N LYS A 34 20.48 -18.63 5.97
CA LYS A 34 20.28 -20.07 6.23
C LYS A 34 19.66 -20.83 5.07
N ILE A 35 20.09 -22.07 4.89
CA ILE A 35 19.48 -23.03 3.96
C ILE A 35 18.25 -23.62 4.64
N VAL A 36 17.11 -23.57 3.97
CA VAL A 36 15.84 -24.06 4.52
C VAL A 36 15.23 -25.06 3.56
N LYS A 37 14.71 -26.17 4.10
CA LYS A 37 13.95 -27.16 3.32
C LYS A 37 12.79 -26.47 2.60
N ALA A 38 12.67 -26.70 1.29
CA ALA A 38 11.70 -26.01 0.45
C ALA A 38 10.24 -26.15 0.92
N SER A 39 9.88 -27.27 1.57
CA SER A 39 8.54 -27.51 2.13
C SER A 39 8.23 -26.66 3.37
N LYS A 40 9.23 -26.36 4.21
CA LYS A 40 9.08 -25.44 5.35
C LYS A 40 8.90 -24.00 4.87
N GLY A 41 9.59 -23.66 3.78
CA GLY A 41 9.55 -22.34 3.16
C GLY A 41 10.40 -21.30 3.89
N THR A 42 10.59 -20.16 3.23
CA THR A 42 11.36 -19.03 3.77
C THR A 42 10.67 -17.69 3.46
N ARG A 43 11.05 -16.65 4.19
CA ARG A 43 10.54 -15.29 3.94
C ARG A 43 11.40 -14.62 2.87
N PHE A 44 10.76 -14.05 1.86
CA PHE A 44 11.41 -13.23 0.85
C PHE A 44 10.49 -12.07 0.49
N LEU A 45 10.98 -10.83 0.59
CA LEU A 45 10.18 -9.61 0.34
C LEU A 45 8.80 -9.65 1.01
N SER A 46 8.75 -9.93 2.33
CA SER A 46 7.51 -10.08 3.11
C SER A 46 6.53 -11.20 2.69
N TYR A 47 6.81 -11.91 1.60
CA TYR A 47 6.14 -13.15 1.23
C TYR A 47 6.76 -14.36 1.93
N MET A 48 5.98 -15.42 2.04
CA MET A 48 6.39 -16.76 2.43
C MET A 48 6.43 -17.62 1.17
N VAL A 49 7.63 -17.99 0.72
CA VAL A 49 7.82 -18.85 -0.44
C VAL A 49 8.06 -20.27 0.06
N LYS A 50 7.23 -21.21 -0.39
CA LYS A 50 7.36 -22.63 -0.03
C LYS A 50 6.96 -23.53 -1.19
N VAL A 51 7.48 -24.74 -1.23
CA VAL A 51 7.06 -25.77 -2.18
C VAL A 51 6.00 -26.63 -1.53
N ASN A 52 4.90 -26.89 -2.25
CA ASN A 52 3.82 -27.69 -1.73
C ASN A 52 4.29 -29.15 -1.54
N PRO A 53 4.32 -29.68 -0.30
CA PRO A 53 4.75 -31.05 -0.04
C PRO A 53 3.65 -32.08 -0.34
N THR A 54 2.44 -31.61 -0.68
CA THR A 54 1.26 -32.46 -0.70
C THR A 54 1.07 -33.19 -2.02
N ASN A 55 0.88 -34.51 -1.96
CA ASN A 55 0.49 -35.38 -3.10
C ASN A 55 -0.99 -35.28 -3.50
N LYS A 56 -1.73 -34.27 -3.01
CA LYS A 56 -3.14 -34.09 -3.35
C LYS A 56 -3.25 -33.61 -4.80
N THR A 57 -4.04 -34.31 -5.59
CA THR A 57 -4.43 -33.89 -6.95
C THR A 57 -5.66 -33.00 -6.87
N ARG A 58 -5.74 -31.97 -7.71
CA ARG A 58 -6.99 -31.21 -7.88
C ARG A 58 -7.82 -31.94 -8.93
N GLN A 59 -9.02 -32.40 -8.58
CA GLN A 59 -10.01 -32.87 -9.55
C GLN A 59 -10.71 -31.65 -10.14
N GLU A 60 -10.18 -31.12 -11.23
CA GLU A 60 -10.94 -30.29 -12.17
C GLU A 60 -10.89 -30.98 -13.54
N LYS A 61 -12.02 -30.96 -14.24
CA LYS A 61 -12.37 -31.74 -15.45
C LYS A 61 -11.16 -32.25 -16.26
N ALA A 62 -11.15 -33.56 -16.47
CA ALA A 62 -10.30 -34.36 -17.38
C ALA A 62 -8.76 -34.35 -17.20
N THR A 63 -8.14 -33.46 -16.40
CA THR A 63 -6.68 -33.49 -16.18
C THR A 63 -6.29 -33.45 -14.70
N LYS A 64 -5.73 -34.57 -14.21
CA LYS A 64 -5.15 -34.71 -12.85
C LYS A 64 -3.84 -33.92 -12.75
N ASN A 65 -3.93 -32.62 -12.52
CA ASN A 65 -2.74 -31.83 -12.20
C ASN A 65 -2.31 -32.07 -10.75
N SER A 66 -1.19 -32.76 -10.55
CA SER A 66 -0.58 -32.92 -9.23
C SER A 66 -0.22 -31.54 -8.64
N LEU A 67 -0.58 -31.31 -7.38
CA LEU A 67 -0.18 -30.11 -6.64
C LEU A 67 1.19 -30.28 -5.98
N ASN A 68 1.78 -31.49 -6.04
CA ASN A 68 3.09 -31.78 -5.48
C ASN A 68 4.19 -31.04 -6.25
N GLY A 69 5.17 -30.50 -5.53
CA GLY A 69 6.34 -29.84 -6.12
C GLY A 69 6.09 -28.43 -6.67
N LYS A 70 4.85 -27.93 -6.66
CA LYS A 70 4.55 -26.56 -7.10
C LYS A 70 4.96 -25.52 -6.06
N VAL A 71 5.62 -24.45 -6.52
CA VAL A 71 5.95 -23.29 -5.70
C VAL A 71 4.67 -22.54 -5.33
N GLN A 72 4.52 -22.24 -4.04
CA GLN A 72 3.45 -21.43 -3.49
C GLN A 72 4.04 -20.16 -2.90
N ILE A 73 3.43 -19.03 -3.26
CA ILE A 73 3.71 -17.73 -2.69
C ILE A 73 2.58 -17.43 -1.72
N GLN A 74 2.88 -17.26 -0.44
CA GLN A 74 1.88 -17.04 0.58
C GLN A 74 2.16 -15.76 1.35
N ILE A 75 1.11 -15.18 1.91
CA ILE A 75 1.20 -14.12 2.91
C ILE A 75 1.29 -14.79 4.29
N PRO A 76 2.29 -14.47 5.11
CA PRO A 76 2.30 -14.89 6.51
C PRO A 76 0.99 -14.51 7.20
N LYS A 77 0.36 -15.44 7.94
CA LYS A 77 -0.93 -15.20 8.60
C LYS A 77 -0.91 -13.99 9.55
N ALA A 78 0.24 -13.71 10.17
CA ALA A 78 0.44 -12.59 11.06
C ALA A 78 0.38 -11.22 10.35
N LYS A 79 0.64 -11.15 9.04
CA LYS A 79 0.75 -9.87 8.32
C LYS A 79 -0.49 -8.99 8.40
N ALA A 80 -1.69 -9.59 8.38
CA ALA A 80 -2.92 -8.81 8.54
C ALA A 80 -2.99 -8.08 9.89
N LYS A 81 -2.53 -8.73 10.97
CA LYS A 81 -2.46 -8.12 12.31
C LYS A 81 -1.32 -7.13 12.40
N GLU A 82 -0.14 -7.47 11.88
CA GLU A 82 1.03 -6.56 11.83
C GLU A 82 0.66 -5.22 11.17
N TYR A 83 0.03 -5.24 9.98
CA TYR A 83 -0.43 -4.01 9.34
C TYR A 83 -1.58 -3.33 10.09
N GLY A 84 -2.49 -4.12 10.68
CA GLY A 84 -3.53 -3.56 11.55
C GLY A 84 -2.94 -2.75 12.71
N GLU A 85 -1.86 -3.21 13.31
CA GLU A 85 -1.15 -2.51 14.39
C GLU A 85 -0.33 -1.32 13.86
N GLU A 86 0.40 -1.50 12.77
CA GLU A 86 1.22 -0.47 12.11
C GLU A 86 0.38 0.75 11.69
N TYR A 87 -0.78 0.51 11.09
CA TYR A 87 -1.71 1.58 10.68
C TYR A 87 -2.66 2.01 11.80
N ASN A 88 -2.41 1.59 13.04
CA ASN A 88 -3.23 1.92 14.21
C ASN A 88 -4.70 1.46 14.14
N TRP A 89 -5.08 0.57 13.23
CA TRP A 89 -6.43 0.02 13.12
C TRP A 89 -6.75 -1.00 14.22
N LEU A 90 -5.74 -1.66 14.75
CA LEU A 90 -5.81 -2.71 15.76
C LEU A 90 -4.94 -2.34 16.96
N LYS A 91 -5.45 -2.49 18.18
CA LYS A 91 -4.67 -2.37 19.42
C LYS A 91 -5.15 -3.42 20.42
N ARG A 92 -4.24 -4.22 20.98
CA ARG A 92 -4.55 -5.30 21.93
C ARG A 92 -5.68 -6.23 21.41
N GLY A 93 -5.62 -6.59 20.12
CA GLY A 93 -6.61 -7.46 19.48
C GLY A 93 -7.99 -6.83 19.21
N LYS A 94 -8.21 -5.56 19.57
CA LYS A 94 -9.48 -4.85 19.32
C LYS A 94 -9.30 -3.79 18.24
N VAL A 95 -10.24 -3.75 17.30
CA VAL A 95 -10.26 -2.71 16.26
C VAL A 95 -10.55 -1.36 16.91
N ARG A 96 -9.85 -0.28 16.54
CA ARG A 96 -10.06 1.08 17.05
C ARG A 96 -10.27 2.08 15.93
N HIS A 97 -10.79 3.26 16.28
CA HIS A 97 -10.78 4.40 15.37
C HIS A 97 -9.35 4.95 15.24
N ASP A 98 -9.07 5.61 14.12
CA ASP A 98 -7.86 6.40 13.95
C ASP A 98 -8.13 7.82 14.45
N GLU A 99 -7.44 8.21 15.51
CA GLU A 99 -7.61 9.53 16.13
C GLU A 99 -7.18 10.67 15.21
N THR A 100 -6.17 10.44 14.37
CA THR A 100 -5.58 11.45 13.48
C THR A 100 -6.46 11.78 12.27
N LEU A 101 -7.36 10.86 11.92
CA LEU A 101 -8.28 10.99 10.80
C LEU A 101 -9.67 11.49 11.23
N ALA A 102 -10.03 11.38 12.51
CA ALA A 102 -11.39 11.69 12.97
C ALA A 102 -11.83 13.13 12.69
N ASP A 103 -10.89 14.07 12.68
CA ASP A 103 -11.17 15.49 12.43
C ASP A 103 -11.29 15.82 10.93
N ARG A 104 -10.81 14.93 10.04
CA ARG A 104 -10.81 15.13 8.58
C ARG A 104 -12.20 14.99 7.97
N ASP A 105 -12.33 15.42 6.71
CA ASP A 105 -13.61 15.27 6.00
C ASP A 105 -13.94 13.78 5.82
N GLU A 106 -15.24 13.46 5.83
CA GLU A 106 -15.69 12.07 5.73
C GLU A 106 -15.20 11.39 4.45
N LEU A 107 -15.21 12.11 3.33
CA LEU A 107 -14.70 11.60 2.05
C LEU A 107 -13.18 11.36 2.09
N GLU A 108 -12.43 12.22 2.79
CA GLU A 108 -10.99 12.06 2.98
C GLU A 108 -10.67 10.85 3.86
N ILE A 109 -11.46 10.62 4.91
CA ILE A 109 -11.33 9.45 5.78
C ILE A 109 -11.44 8.18 4.95
N ILE A 110 -12.57 7.97 4.25
CA ILE A 110 -12.78 6.72 3.50
C ILE A 110 -11.71 6.51 2.42
N ARG A 111 -11.35 7.57 1.68
CA ARG A 111 -10.32 7.48 0.63
C ARG A 111 -8.95 7.16 1.19
N THR A 112 -8.59 7.69 2.36
CA THR A 112 -7.32 7.37 3.03
C THR A 112 -7.24 5.87 3.31
N TYR A 113 -8.26 5.32 3.98
CA TYR A 113 -8.31 3.88 4.29
C TYR A 113 -8.29 3.03 3.03
N GLN A 114 -9.15 3.33 2.05
CA GLN A 114 -9.21 2.57 0.80
C GLN A 114 -7.89 2.57 0.04
N THR A 115 -7.19 3.72 0.02
CA THR A 115 -5.94 3.83 -0.72
C THR A 115 -4.84 3.01 -0.05
N ILE A 116 -4.74 3.04 1.28
CA ILE A 116 -3.79 2.20 2.03
C ILE A 116 -4.09 0.71 1.78
N VAL A 117 -5.34 0.30 1.95
CA VAL A 117 -5.76 -1.10 1.73
C VAL A 117 -5.47 -1.55 0.30
N ARG A 118 -5.80 -0.71 -0.70
CA ARG A 118 -5.53 -0.99 -2.11
C ARG A 118 -4.04 -1.23 -2.34
N GLY A 119 -3.17 -0.43 -1.73
CA GLY A 119 -1.72 -0.58 -1.83
C GLY A 119 -1.22 -1.90 -1.28
N ILE A 120 -1.67 -2.27 -0.09
CA ILE A 120 -1.27 -3.54 0.53
C ILE A 120 -1.79 -4.72 -0.29
N ILE A 121 -3.03 -4.68 -0.76
CA ILE A 121 -3.62 -5.73 -1.59
C ILE A 121 -2.88 -5.85 -2.93
N GLN A 122 -2.55 -4.72 -3.58
CA GLN A 122 -1.77 -4.71 -4.80
C GLN A 122 -0.38 -5.30 -4.59
N TYR A 123 0.29 -4.95 -3.48
CA TYR A 123 1.60 -5.51 -3.15
C TYR A 123 1.54 -7.03 -2.98
N PHE A 124 0.47 -7.57 -2.37
CA PHE A 124 0.32 -9.00 -2.05
C PHE A 124 -0.53 -9.81 -3.06
N CYS A 125 -0.94 -9.24 -4.20
CA CYS A 125 -1.87 -9.90 -5.14
C CYS A 125 -1.29 -11.18 -5.80
N LEU A 126 0.02 -11.40 -5.70
CA LEU A 126 0.69 -12.61 -6.17
C LEU A 126 0.48 -13.83 -5.26
N ALA A 127 0.05 -13.63 -4.01
CA ALA A 127 -0.13 -14.73 -3.08
C ALA A 127 -1.27 -15.69 -3.47
N ASN A 128 -1.14 -16.94 -3.06
CA ASN A 128 -2.15 -17.98 -3.24
C ASN A 128 -3.21 -18.00 -2.13
N ASN A 129 -2.88 -17.52 -0.92
CA ASN A 129 -3.74 -17.54 0.27
C ASN A 129 -4.38 -16.17 0.54
N LEU A 130 -5.28 -15.72 -0.35
CA LEU A 130 -5.86 -14.38 -0.31
C LEU A 130 -6.75 -14.09 0.92
N GLY A 131 -7.14 -15.11 1.70
CA GLY A 131 -7.92 -14.91 2.92
C GLY A 131 -7.25 -13.99 3.96
N VAL A 132 -5.92 -13.89 3.95
CA VAL A 132 -5.19 -12.92 4.81
C VAL A 132 -5.53 -11.47 4.41
N LEU A 133 -5.71 -11.20 3.12
CA LEU A 133 -6.11 -9.88 2.62
C LEU A 133 -7.56 -9.56 2.92
N THR A 134 -8.44 -10.57 2.91
CA THR A 134 -9.83 -10.40 3.34
C THR A 134 -9.90 -9.98 4.81
N HIS A 135 -9.11 -10.61 5.68
CA HIS A 135 -9.03 -10.22 7.08
C HIS A 135 -8.45 -8.80 7.27
N LEU A 136 -7.42 -8.43 6.49
CA LEU A 136 -6.89 -7.07 6.49
C LEU A 136 -7.94 -6.04 6.08
N ASN A 137 -8.70 -6.31 5.00
CA ASN A 137 -9.78 -5.43 4.53
C ASN A 137 -10.85 -5.24 5.61
N TYR A 138 -11.20 -6.31 6.33
CA TYR A 138 -12.12 -6.25 7.47
C TYR A 138 -11.60 -5.35 8.60
N LEU A 139 -10.32 -5.48 8.99
CA LEU A 139 -9.72 -4.63 10.04
C LEU A 139 -9.77 -3.14 9.65
N ALA A 140 -9.42 -2.83 8.40
CA ALA A 140 -9.46 -1.47 7.88
C ALA A 140 -10.90 -0.93 7.79
N GLU A 141 -11.86 -1.74 7.33
CA GLU A 141 -13.27 -1.36 7.20
C GLU A 141 -13.87 -0.98 8.55
N TYR A 142 -13.69 -1.84 9.56
CA TYR A 142 -14.23 -1.58 10.89
C TYR A 142 -13.51 -0.44 11.60
N SER A 143 -12.21 -0.24 11.35
CA SER A 143 -11.49 0.91 11.87
C SER A 143 -12.04 2.21 11.24
N CYS A 144 -12.23 2.24 9.92
CA CYS A 144 -12.83 3.37 9.20
C CYS A 144 -14.23 3.70 9.72
N LEU A 145 -15.09 2.69 9.88
CA LEU A 145 -16.43 2.86 10.45
C LEU A 145 -16.40 3.41 11.88
N LYS A 146 -15.44 2.97 12.72
CA LYS A 146 -15.23 3.52 14.06
C LYS A 146 -14.79 4.99 14.01
N THR A 147 -13.93 5.35 13.07
CA THR A 147 -13.47 6.73 12.85
C THR A 147 -14.63 7.65 12.46
N LEU A 148 -15.47 7.21 11.52
CA LEU A 148 -16.69 7.94 11.12
C LEU A 148 -17.71 8.03 12.27
N ALA A 149 -17.88 6.96 13.04
CA ALA A 149 -18.76 6.93 14.20
C ALA A 149 -18.32 7.94 15.27
N ARG A 150 -17.01 8.03 15.55
CA ARG A 150 -16.43 9.05 16.44
C ARG A 150 -16.71 10.45 15.92
N LYS A 151 -16.41 10.73 14.64
CA LYS A 151 -16.64 12.05 14.03
C LYS A 151 -18.10 12.49 14.15
N ARG A 152 -19.03 11.59 13.85
CA ARG A 152 -20.48 11.84 13.93
C ARG A 152 -21.04 11.78 15.36
N LYS A 153 -20.23 11.45 16.37
CA LYS A 153 -20.66 11.18 17.76
C LYS A 153 -21.81 10.16 17.82
N THR A 154 -21.70 9.08 17.05
CA THR A 154 -22.73 8.03 16.94
C THR A 154 -22.12 6.62 17.00
N SER A 155 -22.95 5.58 16.86
CA SER A 155 -22.49 4.19 16.79
C SER A 155 -22.23 3.74 15.35
N ILE A 156 -21.38 2.73 15.18
CA ILE A 156 -21.09 2.11 13.88
C ILE A 156 -22.37 1.67 13.15
N ALA A 157 -23.33 1.10 13.89
CA ALA A 157 -24.61 0.65 13.32
C ALA A 157 -25.39 1.82 12.71
N LYS A 158 -25.43 2.98 13.38
CA LYS A 158 -26.08 4.19 12.86
C LYS A 158 -25.35 4.72 11.62
N VAL A 159 -24.01 4.73 11.62
CA VAL A 159 -23.22 5.12 10.45
C VAL A 159 -23.50 4.20 9.27
N ARG A 160 -23.42 2.87 9.46
CA ARG A 160 -23.64 1.88 8.40
C ARG A 160 -25.05 1.93 7.83
N LYS A 161 -26.07 2.20 8.67
CA LYS A 161 -27.46 2.38 8.22
C LYS A 161 -27.62 3.65 7.38
N LYS A 162 -27.07 4.78 7.83
CA LYS A 162 -27.16 6.07 7.10
C LYS A 162 -26.36 6.08 5.79
N CYS A 163 -25.21 5.41 5.79
CA CYS A 163 -24.29 5.34 4.64
C CYS A 163 -24.52 4.10 3.76
N LYS A 164 -25.68 3.44 3.84
CA LYS A 164 -25.94 2.21 3.07
C LYS A 164 -26.09 2.51 1.58
N ILE A 165 -25.41 1.74 0.73
CA ILE A 165 -25.48 1.83 -0.73
C ILE A 165 -25.63 0.41 -1.27
N GLY A 166 -26.85 0.02 -1.63
CA GLY A 166 -27.14 -1.34 -2.11
C GLY A 166 -26.69 -2.40 -1.09
N SER A 167 -25.76 -3.26 -1.51
CA SER A 167 -25.15 -4.32 -0.69
C SER A 167 -23.92 -3.86 0.12
N THR A 168 -23.41 -2.66 -0.11
CA THR A 168 -22.25 -2.08 0.57
C THR A 168 -22.66 -0.81 1.34
N TRP A 169 -21.66 -0.09 1.85
CA TRP A 169 -21.83 1.24 2.44
C TRP A 169 -20.84 2.21 1.79
N GLY A 170 -21.10 3.51 1.87
CA GLY A 170 -20.22 4.53 1.32
C GLY A 170 -20.65 5.94 1.67
N ILE A 171 -19.81 6.90 1.30
CA ILE A 171 -19.98 8.31 1.68
C ILE A 171 -20.45 9.08 0.45
N SER A 172 -21.59 9.76 0.57
CA SER A 172 -22.09 10.65 -0.46
C SER A 172 -21.30 11.95 -0.47
N TYR A 173 -20.99 12.48 -1.65
CA TYR A 173 -20.34 13.78 -1.82
C TYR A 173 -20.88 14.48 -3.07
N LEU A 174 -20.88 15.81 -3.06
CA LEU A 174 -21.26 16.60 -4.22
C LEU A 174 -20.06 16.79 -5.13
N ASN A 175 -20.23 16.52 -6.42
CA ASN A 175 -19.22 16.72 -7.44
C ASN A 175 -19.88 17.35 -8.67
N LYS A 176 -19.50 18.59 -9.00
CA LYS A 176 -20.07 19.36 -10.13
C LYS A 176 -21.61 19.37 -10.13
N GLY A 177 -22.21 19.63 -8.96
CA GLY A 177 -23.67 19.67 -8.79
C GLY A 177 -24.38 18.32 -8.79
N ARG A 178 -23.67 17.20 -8.94
CA ARG A 178 -24.25 15.84 -8.87
C ARG A 178 -23.82 15.15 -7.58
N THR A 179 -24.78 14.54 -6.88
CA THR A 179 -24.49 13.66 -5.74
C THR A 179 -23.85 12.38 -6.25
N GLN A 180 -22.60 12.15 -5.86
CA GLN A 180 -21.84 10.93 -6.11
C GLN A 180 -21.64 10.19 -4.80
N TYR A 181 -21.24 8.93 -4.89
CA TYR A 181 -20.97 8.11 -3.73
C TYR A 181 -19.60 7.45 -3.84
N GLU A 182 -18.88 7.41 -2.72
CA GLU A 182 -17.63 6.67 -2.56
C GLU A 182 -17.93 5.38 -1.77
N PRO A 183 -18.16 4.24 -2.44
CA PRO A 183 -18.49 2.98 -1.78
C PRO A 183 -17.24 2.31 -1.19
N TRP A 184 -17.38 1.65 -0.04
CA TRP A 184 -16.32 0.80 0.50
C TRP A 184 -16.00 -0.33 -0.46
N ASN A 185 -14.70 -0.51 -0.74
CA ASN A 185 -14.23 -1.46 -1.73
C ASN A 185 -14.13 -2.86 -1.11
N VAL A 186 -15.01 -3.76 -1.55
CA VAL A 186 -14.87 -5.19 -1.28
C VAL A 186 -13.92 -5.81 -2.30
N TYR A 187 -12.92 -6.54 -1.82
CA TYR A 187 -11.93 -7.22 -2.66
C TYR A 187 -12.27 -8.72 -2.74
N THR A 188 -13.05 -9.07 -3.77
CA THR A 188 -13.32 -10.47 -4.10
C THR A 188 -12.10 -11.14 -4.72
N TRP A 189 -12.06 -12.47 -4.69
CA TRP A 189 -10.97 -13.26 -5.30
C TRP A 189 -10.73 -12.88 -6.76
N ASP A 190 -11.80 -12.70 -7.54
CA ASP A 190 -11.68 -12.34 -8.96
C ASP A 190 -11.14 -10.93 -9.16
N ARG A 191 -11.49 -9.98 -8.28
CA ARG A 191 -10.92 -8.63 -8.31
C ARG A 191 -9.41 -8.66 -8.05
N ILE A 192 -8.96 -9.42 -7.05
CA ILE A 192 -7.52 -9.55 -6.75
C ILE A 192 -6.78 -10.27 -7.87
N LYS A 193 -7.39 -11.30 -8.48
CA LYS A 193 -6.81 -11.96 -9.67
C LYS A 193 -6.64 -10.99 -10.84
N LYS A 194 -7.61 -10.10 -11.09
CA LYS A 194 -7.48 -9.05 -12.12
C LYS A 194 -6.34 -8.09 -11.80
N MET A 195 -6.15 -7.73 -10.53
CA MET A 195 -5.04 -6.86 -10.08
C MET A 195 -3.64 -7.47 -10.34
N ARG A 196 -3.53 -8.80 -10.41
CA ARG A 196 -2.28 -9.51 -10.77
C ARG A 196 -1.86 -9.26 -12.21
N ASN A 197 -2.82 -9.10 -13.12
CA ASN A 197 -2.58 -8.96 -14.56
C ASN A 197 -2.40 -7.49 -14.98
N TYR A 198 -2.35 -6.57 -14.02
CA TYR A 198 -2.15 -5.15 -14.30
C TYR A 198 -0.73 -4.89 -14.79
N LYS A 199 -0.60 -4.40 -16.03
CA LYS A 199 0.68 -4.10 -16.70
C LYS A 199 1.17 -2.66 -16.53
N GLY A 200 0.50 -1.85 -15.71
CA GLY A 200 0.94 -0.48 -15.43
C GLY A 200 2.11 -0.43 -14.44
N ASN A 201 2.73 0.74 -14.30
CA ASN A 201 3.87 0.91 -13.40
C ASN A 201 3.50 0.56 -11.94
N PRO A 202 4.14 -0.43 -11.30
CA PRO A 202 3.87 -0.79 -9.91
C PRO A 202 4.33 0.27 -8.90
N ASP A 203 5.21 1.19 -9.31
CA ASP A 203 5.75 2.28 -8.47
C ASP A 203 4.85 3.51 -8.42
N ILE A 204 3.55 3.36 -8.69
CA ILE A 204 2.58 4.42 -8.38
C ILE A 204 2.49 4.50 -6.86
N THR A 205 3.32 5.37 -6.27
CA THR A 205 3.28 5.67 -4.86
C THR A 205 1.89 6.17 -4.51
N ILE A 206 1.21 5.42 -3.65
CA ILE A 206 0.00 5.89 -3.00
C ILE A 206 0.36 7.13 -2.20
N ASN A 207 -0.16 8.26 -2.64
CA ASN A 207 0.05 9.53 -1.99
C ASN A 207 -0.73 9.57 -0.66
N ARG A 208 -0.06 9.13 0.40
CA ARG A 208 -0.54 9.19 1.79
C ARG A 208 -0.71 10.63 2.32
N PHE A 209 -0.22 11.61 1.57
CA PHE A 209 -0.20 13.03 1.93
C PHE A 209 -1.32 13.86 1.27
N ILE A 210 -2.17 13.26 0.41
CA ILE A 210 -3.34 13.94 -0.18
C ILE A 210 -4.20 14.60 0.91
N PHE A 211 -4.21 14.02 2.11
CA PHE A 211 -5.15 14.36 3.18
C PHE A 211 -4.51 15.03 4.41
N GLN A 212 -3.24 15.44 4.35
CA GLN A 212 -2.55 16.09 5.48
C GLN A 212 -2.71 17.62 5.53
N GLY A 213 -3.64 18.19 4.76
CA GLY A 213 -3.95 19.62 4.82
C GLY A 213 -4.68 19.99 6.12
N ARG A 214 -4.32 21.13 6.73
CA ARG A 214 -5.04 21.72 7.87
C ARG A 214 -6.41 22.28 7.49
N THR A 215 -6.59 22.62 6.22
CA THR A 215 -7.86 23.04 5.60
C THR A 215 -8.37 21.89 4.73
N HIS A 216 -9.65 21.54 4.85
CA HIS A 216 -10.25 20.44 4.07
C HIS A 216 -9.97 20.64 2.58
N LEU A 217 -9.58 19.58 1.87
CA LEU A 217 -9.32 19.65 0.44
C LEU A 217 -10.55 20.16 -0.32
N THR A 218 -11.73 19.81 0.17
CA THR A 218 -13.03 20.25 -0.33
C THR A 218 -13.22 21.76 -0.23
N ASP A 219 -12.81 22.40 0.88
CA ASP A 219 -12.97 23.85 1.06
C ASP A 219 -12.02 24.65 0.16
N ARG A 220 -10.83 24.11 -0.11
CA ARG A 220 -9.84 24.71 -1.02
C ARG A 220 -10.23 24.54 -2.48
N LEU A 221 -10.86 23.41 -2.82
CA LEU A 221 -11.44 23.19 -4.16
C LEU A 221 -12.70 24.03 -4.38
N LYS A 222 -13.55 24.20 -3.36
CA LYS A 222 -14.72 25.09 -3.39
C LYS A 222 -14.35 26.56 -3.55
N ALA A 223 -13.17 26.97 -3.09
CA ALA A 223 -12.69 28.35 -3.26
C ALA A 223 -12.43 28.71 -4.74
N GLU A 224 -12.34 27.70 -5.63
CA GLU A 224 -12.12 27.84 -7.08
C GLU A 224 -10.96 28.76 -7.49
N ARG A 225 -10.05 29.10 -6.58
CA ARG A 225 -8.92 30.01 -6.79
C ARG A 225 -7.58 29.31 -6.61
N CYS A 226 -6.62 29.68 -7.46
CA CYS A 226 -5.23 29.24 -7.33
C CYS A 226 -4.56 29.91 -6.12
N GLU A 227 -4.00 29.16 -5.19
CA GLU A 227 -3.33 29.70 -3.99
C GLU A 227 -1.99 30.41 -4.25
N ASN A 228 -1.59 30.54 -5.52
CA ASN A 228 -0.36 31.23 -5.92
C ASN A 228 -0.61 32.45 -6.80
N CYS A 229 -1.75 32.52 -7.49
CA CYS A 229 -2.04 33.63 -8.41
C CYS A 229 -3.52 34.03 -8.43
N ASP A 230 -4.34 33.47 -7.53
CA ASP A 230 -5.77 33.70 -7.34
C ASP A 230 -6.67 33.52 -8.56
N LYS A 231 -6.13 33.01 -9.68
CA LYS A 231 -6.90 32.74 -10.90
C LYS A 231 -7.91 31.63 -10.71
N THR A 232 -9.13 31.86 -11.19
CA THR A 232 -10.24 30.90 -11.27
C THR A 232 -10.16 30.09 -12.56
N THR A 233 -9.23 29.14 -12.61
CA THR A 233 -9.02 28.26 -13.78
C THR A 233 -8.98 26.80 -13.34
N GLN A 234 -8.82 25.84 -14.25
CA GLN A 234 -8.74 24.43 -13.88
C GLN A 234 -7.60 24.19 -12.87
N LEU A 235 -7.98 23.88 -11.63
CA LEU A 235 -7.08 23.69 -10.50
C LEU A 235 -6.57 22.25 -10.40
N GLN A 236 -5.33 22.12 -9.95
CA GLN A 236 -4.61 20.88 -9.71
C GLN A 236 -3.96 20.92 -8.32
N ILE A 237 -3.90 19.78 -7.66
CA ILE A 237 -3.28 19.66 -6.34
C ILE A 237 -1.77 19.48 -6.52
N HIS A 238 -0.99 20.34 -5.89
CA HIS A 238 0.48 20.33 -5.91
C HIS A 238 1.05 20.11 -4.49
N HIS A 239 2.23 19.47 -4.39
CA HIS A 239 2.89 19.18 -3.11
C HIS A 239 4.18 19.97 -2.96
N ILE A 240 4.36 20.69 -1.85
CA ILE A 240 5.59 21.44 -1.58
C ILE A 240 6.64 20.51 -0.95
N GLY A 241 7.79 20.38 -1.62
CA GLY A 241 9.02 19.77 -1.09
C GLY A 241 9.45 18.50 -1.83
N THR A 242 10.65 18.52 -2.41
CA THR A 242 11.29 17.34 -3.04
C THR A 242 11.70 16.29 -2.01
N VAL A 243 11.87 15.04 -2.44
CA VAL A 243 12.35 13.92 -1.61
C VAL A 243 13.82 14.10 -1.20
N ARG A 244 14.57 14.92 -1.94
CA ARG A 244 16.03 15.03 -1.86
C ARG A 244 16.59 15.73 -0.61
N ASN A 245 15.79 16.56 0.06
CA ASN A 245 16.27 17.44 1.14
C ASN A 245 15.64 17.17 2.52
N ALA A 246 15.09 15.98 2.78
CA ALA A 246 14.36 15.71 4.03
C ALA A 246 15.10 14.72 4.94
N HIS A 247 15.55 15.19 6.12
CA HIS A 247 15.86 14.30 7.25
C HIS A 247 14.61 13.51 7.68
N HIS A 248 14.80 12.32 8.24
CA HIS A 248 13.76 11.33 8.62
C HIS A 248 12.51 11.90 9.33
N ARG A 249 12.62 13.03 10.07
CA ARG A 249 11.48 13.71 10.73
C ARG A 249 10.74 14.76 9.88
N SER A 250 11.35 15.27 8.80
CA SER A 250 10.80 16.34 7.92
C SER A 250 9.81 15.82 6.87
N ILE A 251 9.81 14.52 6.60
CA ILE A 251 8.91 13.88 5.62
C ILE A 251 7.44 13.95 6.07
N MET A 252 7.19 14.09 7.38
CA MET A 252 5.84 14.12 7.97
C MET A 252 5.12 15.47 7.86
N ASN A 253 5.78 16.55 7.40
CA ASN A 253 5.22 17.91 7.40
C ASN A 253 5.22 18.57 6.01
N LYS A 254 4.87 17.84 4.94
CA LYS A 254 4.79 18.43 3.58
C LYS A 254 3.44 19.11 3.36
N ARG A 255 3.46 20.40 3.05
CA ARG A 255 2.27 21.24 2.81
C ARG A 255 1.77 21.03 1.36
N THR A 256 0.46 20.88 1.18
CA THR A 256 -0.18 20.84 -0.15
C THR A 256 -0.62 22.24 -0.57
N LYS A 257 -0.64 22.53 -1.88
CA LYS A 257 -1.18 23.75 -2.49
C LYS A 257 -2.16 23.43 -3.63
N VAL A 258 -3.22 24.21 -3.78
CA VAL A 258 -4.13 24.13 -4.94
C VAL A 258 -3.68 25.17 -5.97
N LEU A 259 -3.27 24.73 -7.16
CA LEU A 259 -2.63 25.58 -8.16
C LEU A 259 -3.33 25.47 -9.53
N CYS A 260 -3.34 26.54 -10.32
CA CYS A 260 -3.66 26.43 -11.74
C CYS A 260 -2.56 25.65 -12.50
N LYS A 261 -2.88 25.14 -13.69
CA LYS A 261 -1.92 24.39 -14.54
C LYS A 261 -0.60 25.12 -14.76
N ASP A 262 -0.64 26.45 -14.93
CA ASP A 262 0.58 27.25 -15.17
C ASP A 262 1.45 27.32 -13.92
N CYS A 263 0.85 27.56 -12.75
CA CYS A 263 1.58 27.56 -11.49
C CYS A 263 2.10 26.17 -11.12
N HIS A 264 1.33 25.13 -11.42
CA HIS A 264 1.76 23.75 -11.24
C HIS A 264 3.00 23.44 -12.08
N ARG A 265 3.01 23.81 -13.37
CA ARG A 265 4.17 23.62 -14.26
C ARG A 265 5.39 24.40 -13.80
N LYS A 266 5.23 25.67 -13.41
CA LYS A 266 6.34 26.51 -12.92
C LYS A 266 7.04 25.92 -11.69
N ILE A 267 6.28 25.40 -10.73
CA ILE A 267 6.85 24.83 -9.51
C ILE A 267 7.44 23.43 -9.76
N THR A 268 6.87 22.64 -10.68
CA THR A 268 7.39 21.31 -11.01
C THR A 268 8.70 21.37 -11.81
N ASN A 269 8.86 22.36 -12.70
CA ASN A 269 10.08 22.51 -13.52
C ASN A 269 11.30 23.07 -12.74
N GLN A 270 11.16 23.53 -11.51
CA GLN A 270 12.28 24.05 -10.70
C GLN A 270 13.00 22.99 -9.86
N GLN A 271 12.66 21.69 -9.98
CA GLN A 271 13.17 20.66 -9.04
C GLN A 271 13.80 19.41 -9.66
N ILE A 272 14.35 19.49 -10.87
CA ILE A 272 15.27 18.46 -11.39
C ILE A 272 16.65 19.09 -11.62
N HIS A 273 17.45 19.19 -10.56
CA HIS A 273 18.90 19.31 -10.72
C HIS A 273 19.43 17.94 -11.15
N ASP A 274 19.82 17.83 -12.42
CA ASP A 274 20.54 16.66 -12.94
C ASP A 274 21.87 16.53 -12.20
N ILE A 275 22.06 15.39 -11.55
CA ILE A 275 23.23 15.09 -10.72
C ILE A 275 24.43 14.71 -11.58
N ARG A 276 24.21 14.40 -12.87
CA ARG A 276 25.26 14.02 -13.80
C ARG A 276 26.13 15.20 -14.26
N ASN A 277 25.68 16.43 -14.09
CA ASN A 277 26.41 17.63 -14.51
C ASN A 277 27.37 18.23 -13.47
N LYS A 278 27.57 17.59 -12.31
CA LYS A 278 28.46 18.13 -11.27
C LYS A 278 29.95 17.84 -11.45
N ASN A 279 30.36 17.09 -12.48
CA ASN A 279 31.77 16.74 -12.69
C ASN A 279 32.50 17.58 -13.76
N ASN A 280 31.90 18.65 -14.29
CA ASN A 280 32.55 19.50 -15.32
C ASN A 280 32.80 20.95 -14.90
N MET A 281 32.97 21.24 -13.60
CA MET A 281 33.44 22.57 -13.15
C MET A 281 34.53 22.47 -12.08
N ASN A 282 35.56 21.68 -12.37
CA ASN A 282 36.91 21.86 -11.81
C ASN A 282 37.91 21.67 -12.96
N LYS A 283 38.02 22.69 -13.80
CA LYS A 283 39.19 23.05 -14.59
C LYS A 283 39.22 24.58 -14.68
#